data_AF-A0A816UZ85-F1
#
_entry.id   AF-A0A816UZ85-F1
#
_cell.length_a   1.000
_cell.length_b   1.000
_cell.length_c   1.000
_cell.angle_alpha   90.00
_cell.angle_beta   90.00
_cell.angle_gamma   90.00
#
_symmetry.space_group_name_H-M   'P 1'
#
loop_
_entity.id
_entity.type
_entity.pdbx_description
1 polymer ?
#
loop_
_entity_poly.entity_id
_entity_poly.type
_entity_poly.pdbx_seq_one_letter_code
_entity_poly.pdbx_strand_id
1 'polypeptide(L)'
;MDLQDRSNAFDKAMLKTLKSDETLKITNADIAQDTAITAAQRQLSVYELSNDEAEVEAYISLKTVFDTYKGIQKWNYEEERNGIDNLLIDLCAPKYVKHIATLQMERYITRIATKAAAFKELFDNRIQETVGKEVFDSKVLFERHLR
;
A
#
# COMPACT_ATOMS: atom_id res chain seq x y z
N MET A 1 -4.93 45.92 -6.81
CA MET A 1 -4.98 44.47 -6.53
C MET A 1 -6.32 44.22 -5.85
N ASP A 2 -7.24 43.60 -6.57
CA ASP A 2 -8.64 43.45 -6.19
C ASP A 2 -8.80 42.42 -5.04
N LEU A 3 -9.87 42.53 -4.25
CA LEU A 3 -10.17 41.61 -3.15
C LEU A 3 -10.45 40.19 -3.66
N GLN A 4 -11.04 40.05 -4.84
CA GLN A 4 -11.26 38.75 -5.50
C GLN A 4 -9.96 38.07 -5.92
N ASP A 5 -8.96 38.82 -6.39
CA ASP A 5 -7.65 38.26 -6.76
C ASP A 5 -6.89 37.72 -5.55
N ARG A 6 -7.04 38.37 -4.38
CA ARG A 6 -6.44 37.91 -3.12
C ARG A 6 -7.12 36.65 -2.58
N SER A 7 -8.45 36.56 -2.67
CA SER A 7 -9.20 35.35 -2.29
C SER A 7 -8.78 34.16 -3.16
N ASN A 8 -8.75 34.37 -4.49
CA ASN A 8 -8.35 33.31 -5.43
C ASN A 8 -6.90 32.85 -5.24
N ALA A 9 -5.98 33.76 -4.88
CA ALA A 9 -4.60 33.41 -4.57
C ALA A 9 -4.49 32.60 -3.26
N PHE A 10 -5.29 32.94 -2.24
CA PHE A 10 -5.35 32.21 -0.98
C PHE A 10 -5.91 30.79 -1.18
N ASP A 11 -7.00 30.65 -1.93
CA ASP A 11 -7.61 29.35 -2.23
C ASP A 11 -6.66 28.44 -3.02
N LYS A 12 -5.94 29.00 -4.00
CA LYS A 12 -4.90 28.25 -4.76
C LYS A 12 -3.75 27.81 -3.86
N ALA A 13 -3.29 28.67 -2.95
CA ALA A 13 -2.22 28.32 -2.01
C ALA A 13 -2.69 27.21 -1.04
N MET A 14 -3.91 27.30 -0.53
CA MET A 14 -4.52 26.29 0.35
C MET A 14 -4.66 24.95 -0.37
N LEU A 15 -5.18 24.94 -1.60
CA LEU A 15 -5.29 23.72 -2.42
C LEU A 15 -3.92 23.09 -2.72
N LYS A 16 -2.88 23.89 -2.93
CA LYS A 16 -1.51 23.40 -3.16
C LYS A 16 -0.95 22.71 -1.92
N THR A 17 -1.17 23.29 -0.73
CA THR A 17 -0.76 22.69 0.54
C THR A 17 -1.48 21.37 0.81
N LEU A 18 -2.80 21.33 0.63
CA LEU A 18 -3.59 20.10 0.81
C LEU A 18 -3.11 18.96 -0.11
N LYS A 19 -2.84 19.24 -1.39
CA LYS A 19 -2.29 18.26 -2.33
C LYS A 19 -0.91 17.75 -1.91
N SER A 20 -0.08 18.61 -1.32
CA SER A 20 1.23 18.22 -0.80
C SER A 20 1.07 17.26 0.39
N ASP A 21 0.17 17.57 1.32
CA ASP A 21 -0.08 16.75 2.50
C ASP A 21 -0.67 15.38 2.17
N GLU A 22 -1.59 15.31 1.20
CA GLU A 22 -2.13 14.04 0.70
C GLU A 22 -1.07 13.17 0.01
N THR A 23 -0.19 13.81 -0.76
CA THR A 23 0.94 13.10 -1.40
C THR A 23 1.86 12.51 -0.35
N LEU A 24 2.20 13.28 0.70
CA LEU A 24 3.00 12.80 1.81
C LEU A 24 2.32 11.64 2.56
N LYS A 25 1.00 11.69 2.77
CA LYS A 25 0.24 10.61 3.41
C LYS A 25 0.33 9.30 2.63
N ILE A 26 0.15 9.36 1.31
CA ILE A 26 0.22 8.18 0.44
C ILE A 26 1.64 7.61 0.42
N THR A 27 2.66 8.46 0.26
CA THR A 27 4.07 8.04 0.31
C THR A 27 4.42 7.39 1.65
N ASN A 28 3.93 7.93 2.77
CA ASN A 28 4.16 7.33 4.08
C ASN A 28 3.43 5.99 4.26
N ALA A 29 2.24 5.84 3.69
CA ALA A 29 1.49 4.58 3.70
C ALA A 29 2.20 3.49 2.87
N ASP A 30 2.74 3.87 1.73
CA ASP A 30 3.56 3.03 0.85
C ASP A 30 4.82 2.51 1.57
N ILE A 31 5.61 3.44 2.13
CA ILE A 31 6.79 3.10 2.95
C ILE A 31 6.41 2.19 4.12
N ALA A 32 5.27 2.43 4.77
CA ALA A 32 4.81 1.61 5.89
C ALA A 32 4.45 0.18 5.46
N GLN A 33 3.91 0.00 4.26
CA GLN A 33 3.62 -1.29 3.66
C GLN A 33 4.91 -2.03 3.29
N ASP A 34 5.85 -1.37 2.61
CA ASP A 34 7.17 -1.92 2.28
C ASP A 34 7.94 -2.37 3.51
N THR A 35 7.86 -1.55 4.55
CA THR A 35 8.45 -1.84 5.86
C THR A 35 7.79 -3.07 6.50
N ALA A 36 6.48 -3.25 6.35
CA ALA A 36 5.78 -4.42 6.88
C ALA A 36 6.23 -5.71 6.18
N ILE A 37 6.35 -5.69 4.85
CA ILE A 37 6.83 -6.84 4.06
C ILE A 37 8.29 -7.15 4.44
N THR A 38 9.15 -6.14 4.49
CA THR A 38 10.56 -6.29 4.88
C THR A 38 10.69 -6.85 6.30
N ALA A 39 9.85 -6.39 7.23
CA ALA A 39 9.85 -6.89 8.60
C ALA A 39 9.44 -8.36 8.68
N ALA A 40 8.45 -8.80 7.89
CA ALA A 40 8.07 -10.20 7.80
C ALA A 40 9.20 -11.09 7.25
N GLN A 41 9.84 -10.66 6.15
CA GLN A 41 10.98 -11.37 5.57
C GLN A 41 12.15 -11.48 6.55
N ARG A 42 12.45 -10.41 7.30
CA ARG A 42 13.48 -10.44 8.34
C ARG A 42 13.11 -11.37 9.49
N GLN A 43 11.85 -11.36 9.94
CA GLN A 43 11.43 -12.30 10.97
C GLN A 43 11.59 -13.75 10.50
N LEU A 44 11.18 -14.04 9.26
CA LEU A 44 11.33 -15.38 8.69
C LEU A 44 12.80 -15.82 8.65
N SER A 45 13.73 -14.91 8.31
CA SER A 45 15.16 -15.22 8.26
C SER A 45 15.78 -15.60 9.62
N VAL A 46 15.13 -15.29 10.75
CA VAL A 46 15.60 -15.72 12.08
C VAL A 46 15.66 -17.24 12.20
N TYR A 47 14.82 -17.96 11.44
CA TYR A 47 14.71 -19.42 11.47
C TYR A 47 15.64 -20.13 10.47
N GLU A 48 16.47 -19.39 9.71
CA GLU A 48 17.36 -19.95 8.69
C GLU A 48 18.37 -20.96 9.26
N LEU A 49 18.78 -20.77 10.51
CA LEU A 49 19.73 -21.62 11.22
C LEU A 49 19.08 -22.33 12.42
N SER A 50 17.76 -22.53 12.39
CA SER A 50 17.09 -23.28 13.45
C SER A 50 17.57 -24.74 13.48
N ASN A 51 17.68 -25.28 14.69
CA ASN A 51 17.95 -26.71 14.93
C ASN A 51 16.67 -27.48 15.29
N ASP A 52 15.52 -26.81 15.33
CA ASP A 52 14.21 -27.45 15.52
C ASP A 52 13.66 -27.90 14.16
N GLU A 53 13.37 -29.19 14.01
CA GLU A 53 12.92 -29.77 12.74
C GLU A 53 11.60 -29.14 12.24
N ALA A 54 10.67 -28.81 13.15
CA ALA A 54 9.39 -28.20 12.79
C ALA A 54 9.57 -26.75 12.34
N GLU A 55 10.48 -26.00 12.97
CA GLU A 55 10.85 -24.66 12.52
C GLU A 55 11.54 -24.68 11.15
N VAL A 56 12.45 -25.63 10.91
CA VAL A 56 13.13 -25.79 9.61
C VAL A 56 12.12 -26.09 8.49
N GLU A 57 11.20 -27.04 8.71
CA GLU A 57 10.14 -27.36 7.74
C GLU A 57 9.26 -26.13 7.45
N ALA A 58 8.83 -25.43 8.50
CA ALA A 58 8.01 -24.23 8.37
C ALA A 58 8.76 -23.09 7.66
N TYR A 59 10.05 -22.92 7.93
CA TYR A 59 10.89 -21.92 7.30
C TYR A 59 11.00 -22.17 5.80
N ILE A 60 11.35 -23.39 5.37
CA ILE A 60 11.48 -23.74 3.95
C ILE A 60 10.15 -23.52 3.22
N SER A 61 9.05 -23.95 3.83
CA SER A 61 7.70 -23.83 3.28
C SER A 61 7.29 -22.37 3.07
N LEU A 62 7.42 -21.52 4.10
CA LEU A 62 7.07 -20.10 4.01
C LEU A 62 8.06 -19.30 3.17
N LYS A 63 9.34 -19.63 3.20
CA LYS A 63 10.37 -19.01 2.36
C LYS A 63 10.06 -19.16 0.89
N THR A 64 9.58 -20.33 0.47
CA THR A 64 9.16 -20.56 -0.92
C THR A 64 8.06 -19.58 -1.36
N VAL A 65 7.08 -19.33 -0.48
CA VAL A 65 6.02 -18.34 -0.72
C VAL A 65 6.63 -16.94 -0.85
N PHE A 66 7.43 -16.48 0.12
CA PHE A 66 8.04 -15.15 0.08
C PHE A 66 8.99 -14.96 -1.13
N ASP A 67 9.71 -16.01 -1.54
CA ASP A 67 10.62 -15.95 -2.69
C ASP A 67 9.87 -15.84 -4.02
N THR A 68 8.62 -16.33 -4.10
CA THR A 68 7.74 -16.15 -5.28
C THR A 68 7.39 -14.68 -5.50
N TYR A 69 7.31 -13.89 -4.43
CA TYR A 69 7.02 -12.45 -4.45
C TYR A 69 8.27 -11.62 -4.15
N LYS A 70 9.46 -12.13 -4.48
CA LYS A 70 10.72 -11.45 -4.16
C LYS A 70 10.85 -10.13 -4.91
N GLY A 71 11.11 -9.06 -4.15
CA GLY A 71 11.30 -7.71 -4.70
C GLY A 71 9.99 -7.07 -5.17
N ILE A 72 8.85 -7.52 -4.65
CA ILE A 72 7.52 -6.99 -4.96
C ILE A 72 7.42 -5.47 -4.83
N GLN A 73 8.15 -4.86 -3.89
CA GLN A 73 8.22 -3.40 -3.67
C GLN A 73 8.84 -2.62 -4.85
N LYS A 74 9.43 -3.33 -5.82
CA LYS A 74 10.04 -2.75 -7.03
C LYS A 74 9.19 -2.97 -8.28
N TRP A 75 8.08 -3.69 -8.16
CA TRP A 75 7.17 -3.93 -9.27
C TRP A 75 6.44 -2.63 -9.62
N ASN A 76 5.82 -2.58 -10.81
CA ASN A 76 4.96 -1.44 -11.11
C ASN A 76 3.72 -1.47 -10.21
N TYR A 77 3.00 -0.35 -10.11
CA TYR A 77 1.88 -0.21 -9.19
C TYR A 77 0.85 -1.35 -9.29
N GLU A 78 0.36 -1.67 -10.49
CA GLU A 78 -0.67 -2.70 -10.66
C GLU A 78 -0.15 -4.10 -10.32
N GLU A 79 1.08 -4.40 -10.76
CA GLU A 79 1.76 -5.66 -10.44
C GLU A 79 1.97 -5.80 -8.94
N GLU A 80 2.47 -4.77 -8.27
CA GLU A 80 2.70 -4.77 -6.83
C GLU A 80 1.40 -5.00 -6.07
N ARG A 81 0.33 -4.29 -6.42
CA ARG A 81 -0.99 -4.46 -5.76
C ARG A 81 -1.47 -5.90 -5.88
N ASN A 82 -1.51 -6.42 -7.11
CA ASN A 82 -1.94 -7.79 -7.37
C ASN A 82 -1.02 -8.80 -6.67
N GLY A 83 0.29 -8.56 -6.67
CA GLY A 83 1.26 -9.42 -6.01
C GLY A 83 1.08 -9.47 -4.49
N ILE A 84 0.76 -8.34 -3.85
CA ILE A 84 0.58 -8.29 -2.39
C ILE A 84 -0.72 -8.99 -1.99
N ASP A 85 -1.78 -8.80 -2.77
CA ASP A 85 -3.03 -9.53 -2.57
C ASP A 85 -2.82 -11.04 -2.74
N ASN A 86 -2.12 -11.46 -3.78
CA ASN A 86 -1.78 -12.87 -4.02
C ASN A 86 -0.88 -13.45 -2.92
N LEU A 87 0.12 -12.70 -2.45
CA LEU A 87 0.96 -13.08 -1.31
C LEU A 87 0.11 -13.34 -0.06
N LEU A 88 -0.83 -12.46 0.26
CA LEU A 88 -1.72 -12.61 1.42
C LEU A 88 -2.67 -13.80 1.25
N ILE A 89 -3.22 -14.02 0.06
CA ILE A 89 -4.03 -15.19 -0.27
C ILE A 89 -3.24 -16.48 -0.07
N ASP A 90 -2.02 -16.55 -0.62
CA ASP A 90 -1.15 -17.70 -0.49
C ASP A 90 -0.82 -17.98 0.97
N LEU A 91 -0.44 -16.96 1.74
CA LEU A 91 -0.13 -17.10 3.17
C LEU A 91 -1.36 -17.53 4.01
N CYS A 92 -2.57 -17.18 3.60
CA CYS A 92 -3.80 -17.60 4.28
C CYS A 92 -4.28 -19.01 3.87
N ALA A 93 -3.61 -19.67 2.91
CA ALA A 93 -4.02 -21.00 2.49
C ALA A 93 -3.91 -22.00 3.66
N PRO A 94 -4.86 -22.95 3.82
CA PRO A 94 -4.91 -23.86 4.97
C PRO A 94 -3.61 -24.64 5.22
N LYS A 95 -2.87 -24.96 4.16
CA LYS A 95 -1.57 -25.65 4.23
C LYS A 95 -0.49 -24.89 4.99
N TYR A 96 -0.57 -23.56 5.09
CA TYR A 96 0.45 -22.74 5.76
C TYR A 96 0.09 -22.33 7.19
N VAL A 97 -1.15 -22.52 7.63
CA VAL A 97 -1.63 -22.11 8.96
C VAL A 97 -0.75 -22.69 10.08
N LYS A 98 -0.41 -23.98 10.00
CA LYS A 98 0.48 -24.62 10.98
C LYS A 98 1.88 -24.02 10.96
N HIS A 99 2.47 -23.81 9.78
CA HIS A 99 3.81 -23.23 9.64
C HIS A 99 3.88 -21.80 10.17
N ILE A 100 2.83 -21.00 9.92
CA ILE A 100 2.70 -19.63 10.44
C ILE A 100 2.69 -19.64 11.96
N ALA A 101 1.93 -20.54 12.57
CA ALA A 101 1.86 -20.69 14.02
C ALA A 101 3.18 -21.18 14.63
N THR A 102 3.84 -22.15 13.99
CA THR A 102 5.17 -22.62 14.42
C THR A 102 6.18 -21.48 14.48
N LEU A 103 6.18 -20.59 13.47
CA LEU A 103 7.13 -19.47 13.39
C LEU A 103 6.61 -18.15 14.00
N GLN A 104 5.43 -18.16 14.63
CA GLN A 104 4.80 -16.99 15.24
C GLN A 104 4.65 -15.79 14.28
N MET A 105 4.30 -16.08 13.02
CA MET A 105 4.30 -15.11 11.92
C MET A 105 2.97 -14.33 11.79
N GLU A 106 1.93 -14.68 12.53
CA GLU A 106 0.58 -14.12 12.42
C GLU A 106 0.56 -12.59 12.52
N ARG A 107 1.32 -12.05 13.48
CA ARG A 107 1.41 -10.60 13.70
C ARG A 107 1.98 -9.86 12.49
N TYR A 108 2.90 -10.50 11.76
CA TYR A 108 3.55 -9.91 10.59
C TYR A 108 2.63 -9.95 9.38
N ILE A 109 1.93 -11.07 9.18
CA ILE A 109 0.95 -11.22 8.08
C ILE A 109 -0.21 -10.24 8.27
N THR A 110 -0.74 -10.15 9.51
CA THR A 110 -1.78 -9.17 9.86
C THR A 110 -1.30 -7.74 9.63
N ARG A 111 -0.04 -7.45 9.95
CA ARG A 111 0.55 -6.12 9.71
C ARG A 111 0.66 -5.81 8.22
N ILE A 112 1.05 -6.77 7.36
CA ILE A 112 1.05 -6.58 5.91
C ILE A 112 -0.36 -6.26 5.42
N ALA A 113 -1.35 -7.08 5.77
CA ALA A 113 -2.74 -6.87 5.37
C ALA A 113 -3.28 -5.50 5.79
N THR A 114 -3.01 -5.11 7.04
CA THR A 114 -3.45 -3.81 7.58
C THR A 114 -2.82 -2.63 6.84
N LYS A 115 -1.51 -2.69 6.53
CA LYS A 115 -0.83 -1.60 5.83
C LYS A 115 -1.19 -1.55 4.35
N ALA A 116 -1.38 -2.69 3.70
CA ALA A 116 -1.87 -2.78 2.34
C ALA A 116 -3.26 -2.16 2.18
N ALA A 117 -4.19 -2.49 3.10
CA ALA A 117 -5.53 -1.92 3.11
C ALA A 117 -5.51 -0.39 3.32
N ALA A 118 -4.70 0.10 4.27
CA ALA A 118 -4.60 1.54 4.54
C ALA A 118 -4.02 2.33 3.35
N PHE A 119 -3.03 1.77 2.64
CA PHE A 119 -2.52 2.37 1.42
C PHE A 119 -3.59 2.39 0.32
N LYS A 120 -4.27 1.26 0.10
CA LYS A 120 -5.33 1.14 -0.91
C LYS A 120 -6.46 2.15 -0.67
N GLU A 121 -6.90 2.33 0.57
CA GLU A 121 -7.92 3.32 0.93
C GLU A 121 -7.48 4.76 0.59
N LEU A 122 -6.26 5.15 0.97
CA LEU A 122 -5.74 6.49 0.66
C LEU A 122 -5.55 6.71 -0.84
N PHE A 123 -5.11 5.68 -1.57
CA PHE A 123 -4.90 5.76 -3.00
C PHE A 123 -6.24 5.84 -3.77
N ASP A 124 -7.20 4.97 -3.44
CA ASP A 124 -8.53 4.96 -4.06
C ASP A 124 -9.24 6.30 -3.86
N ASN A 125 -9.16 6.89 -2.65
CA ASN A 125 -9.71 8.21 -2.37
C ASN A 125 -9.09 9.30 -3.26
N ARG A 126 -7.77 9.29 -3.46
CA ARG A 126 -7.09 10.25 -4.34
C ARG A 126 -7.50 10.10 -5.80
N ILE A 127 -7.69 8.87 -6.29
CA ILE A 127 -8.17 8.62 -7.64
C ILE A 127 -9.58 9.20 -7.81
N GLN A 128 -10.50 8.94 -6.87
CA GLN A 128 -11.86 9.49 -6.91
C GLN A 128 -11.87 11.02 -6.90
N GLU A 129 -11.03 11.65 -6.08
CA GLU A 129 -10.90 13.11 -6.08
C GLU A 129 -10.38 13.69 -7.40
N THR A 130 -9.41 13.00 -8.02
CA THR A 130 -8.80 13.47 -9.26
C THR A 130 -9.78 13.33 -10.43
N VAL A 131 -10.47 12.20 -10.54
CA VAL A 131 -11.52 11.95 -11.54
C VAL A 131 -12.70 12.90 -11.33
N GLY A 132 -13.13 13.12 -10.09
CA GLY A 132 -14.18 14.08 -9.76
C GLY A 132 -13.85 15.52 -10.17
N LYS A 133 -12.57 15.93 -10.04
CA LYS A 133 -12.08 17.24 -10.48
C LYS A 133 -12.07 17.38 -12.01
N GLU A 134 -11.63 16.37 -12.76
CA GLU A 134 -11.64 16.41 -14.24
C GLU A 134 -13.08 16.51 -14.80
N VAL A 135 -14.03 15.81 -14.19
CA VAL A 135 -15.46 15.91 -14.55
C VAL A 135 -16.03 17.29 -14.22
N PHE A 136 -15.64 17.87 -13.09
CA PHE A 136 -16.06 19.22 -12.69
C PHE A 136 -15.48 20.29 -13.63
N ASP A 137 -14.18 20.25 -13.91
CA ASP A 137 -13.52 21.18 -14.82
C ASP A 137 -14.11 21.12 -16.23
N SER A 138 -14.42 19.91 -16.73
CA SER A 138 -15.10 19.73 -18.01
C SER A 138 -16.47 20.42 -18.05
N LYS A 139 -17.30 20.28 -17.01
CA LYS A 139 -18.62 20.94 -16.93
C LYS A 139 -18.52 22.46 -16.88
N VAL A 140 -17.59 23.00 -16.09
CA VAL A 140 -17.36 24.45 -15.98
C VAL A 140 -16.87 25.05 -17.31
N LEU A 141 -16.05 24.30 -18.06
CA LEU A 141 -15.62 24.67 -19.41
C LEU A 141 -16.79 24.75 -20.40
N PHE A 142 -17.73 23.78 -20.37
CA PHE A 142 -18.93 23.82 -21.22
C PHE A 142 -19.86 24.98 -20.89
N GLU A 143 -20.07 25.29 -19.60
CA GLU A 143 -20.91 26.42 -19.19
C GLU A 143 -20.32 27.79 -19.57
N ARG A 144 -18.98 27.89 -19.65
CA ARG A 144 -18.28 29.12 -20.08
C ARG A 144 -18.33 29.39 -21.58
N HIS A 145 -18.62 28.39 -22.42
CA HIS A 145 -18.74 28.54 -23.88
C HIS A 145 -20.19 28.78 -24.34
N LEU A 146 -21.16 28.84 -23.42
CA LEU A 146 -22.57 29.09 -23.70
C LEU A 146 -23.04 30.48 -23.23
N ARG A 147 -22.13 31.44 -23.01
CA ARG A 147 -22.45 32.85 -22.71
C ARG A 147 -21.80 33.79 -23.70
#